data_AF-A0A4Z2DR37-F1
#
_entry.id   AF-A0A4Z2DR37-F1
#
_cell.length_a   1.000
_cell.length_b   1.000
_cell.length_c   1.000
_cell.angle_alpha   90.00
_cell.angle_beta   90.00
_cell.angle_gamma   90.00
#
_symmetry.space_group_name_H-M   'P 1'
#
loop_
_entity.id
_entity.type
_entity.pdbx_description
1 polymer ?
#
loop_
_entity_poly.entity_id
_entity_poly.type
_entity_poly.pdbx_seq_one_letter_code
_entity_poly.pdbx_strand_id
1 'polypeptide(L)'
;MPMDSINLMFFFNFHFSHLKPAKVLSRSLGNPETNSQIKLDVSRELSNHVLFASEDGIGRASLFNVLKAYSQLHSDNSYCQAQAPIAAALLIHMPEEDAFWTFVCLCNQYMTDYFKSGLVRVKIELNMLFELVKKYQPNIYYHMIKCNTEPIYFAVDWFMCLYTRNLPWSTVLRIWDMFFFEGVKVLFRIALSIFQLLLGDSESRKRLNSMDKLMESFRNLPKNIIDEDVLINHSLRYNFISKRELAKLYRTQLKSIHLLSSHVS
;
A
#
# COMPACT_ATOMS: atom_id res chain seq x y z
N MET A 1 13.54 3.81 17.01
CA MET A 1 13.25 2.60 17.81
C MET A 1 12.27 1.76 17.03
N PRO A 2 12.38 0.43 17.09
CA PRO A 2 11.31 -0.42 16.60
C PRO A 2 10.05 -0.19 17.44
N MET A 3 8.90 -0.06 16.78
CA MET A 3 7.63 -0.02 17.50
C MET A 3 7.25 -1.46 17.83
N ASP A 4 7.61 -1.89 19.04
CA ASP A 4 6.98 -3.08 19.63
C ASP A 4 5.47 -2.80 19.80
N SER A 5 4.64 -3.84 19.77
CA SER A 5 3.17 -3.74 19.91
C SER A 5 2.73 -2.95 21.16
N ILE A 6 3.52 -2.97 22.23
CA ILE A 6 3.33 -2.19 23.46
C ILE A 6 3.55 -0.68 23.22
N ASN A 7 4.50 -0.31 22.36
CA ASN A 7 4.77 1.09 21.99
C ASN A 7 3.66 1.68 21.12
N LEU A 8 2.98 0.88 20.29
CA LEU A 8 1.78 1.35 19.57
C LEU A 8 0.66 1.71 20.54
N MET A 9 0.32 0.85 21.51
CA MET A 9 -0.68 1.15 22.55
C MET A 9 -0.34 2.36 23.42
N PHE A 10 0.94 2.54 23.78
CA PHE A 10 1.36 3.74 24.51
C PHE A 10 1.32 5.01 23.65
N PHE A 11 1.73 4.91 22.38
CA PHE A 11 1.59 6.01 21.42
C PHE A 11 0.12 6.38 21.20
N PHE A 12 -0.79 5.38 21.16
CA PHE A 12 -2.23 5.58 21.03
C PHE A 12 -2.82 6.38 22.19
N ASN A 13 -2.57 5.95 23.43
CA ASN A 13 -3.10 6.61 24.62
C ASN A 13 -2.54 8.04 24.81
N PHE A 14 -1.30 8.30 24.40
CA PHE A 14 -0.69 9.61 24.60
C PHE A 14 -0.99 10.61 23.48
N HIS A 15 -1.07 10.17 22.22
CA HIS A 15 -1.19 11.08 21.07
C HIS A 15 -2.63 11.34 20.61
N PHE A 16 -3.57 10.44 20.91
CA PHE A 16 -4.96 10.53 20.43
C PHE A 16 -6.02 10.61 21.53
N SER A 17 -5.63 10.72 22.80
CA SER A 17 -6.58 10.86 23.93
C SER A 17 -7.49 12.09 23.82
N HIS A 18 -7.10 13.10 23.05
CA HIS A 18 -7.90 14.30 22.77
C HIS A 18 -8.90 14.14 21.61
N LEU A 19 -8.78 13.08 20.80
CA LEU A 19 -9.69 12.83 19.69
C LEU A 19 -10.93 12.06 20.16
N LYS A 20 -12.03 12.23 19.43
CA LYS A 20 -13.27 11.49 19.71
C LYS A 20 -13.01 9.97 19.56
N PRO A 21 -13.52 9.14 20.49
CA PRO A 21 -13.43 7.69 20.36
C PRO A 21 -14.00 7.19 19.03
N ALA A 22 -13.44 6.11 18.49
CA ALA A 22 -13.90 5.48 17.24
C ALA A 22 -15.41 5.25 17.21
N LYS A 23 -15.96 4.76 18.33
CA LYS A 23 -17.39 4.49 18.54
C LYS A 23 -18.28 5.74 18.46
N VAL A 24 -17.75 6.91 18.77
CA VAL A 24 -18.49 8.18 18.67
C VAL A 24 -18.55 8.63 17.22
N LEU A 25 -17.44 8.48 16.49
CA LEU A 25 -17.36 8.82 15.06
C LEU A 25 -18.24 7.88 14.23
N SER A 26 -18.15 6.56 14.42
CA SER A 26 -18.95 5.60 13.64
C SER A 26 -20.47 5.77 13.80
N ARG A 27 -20.94 6.28 14.94
CA ARG A 27 -22.36 6.55 15.23
C ARG A 27 -22.91 7.81 14.56
N SER A 28 -22.08 8.75 14.15
CA SER A 28 -22.56 9.95 13.46
C SER A 28 -23.07 9.58 12.05
N LEU A 29 -24.03 10.32 11.49
CA LEU A 29 -24.63 9.99 10.18
C LEU A 29 -23.58 9.91 9.05
N GLY A 30 -22.54 10.76 9.10
CA GLY A 30 -21.52 10.84 8.06
C GLY A 30 -22.06 11.32 6.71
N ASN A 31 -21.21 11.30 5.68
CA ASN A 31 -21.61 11.64 4.31
C ASN A 31 -22.33 10.43 3.66
N PRO A 32 -23.56 10.57 3.15
CA PRO A 32 -24.32 9.45 2.57
C PRO A 32 -23.68 8.80 1.33
N GLU A 33 -23.05 9.59 0.47
CA GLU A 33 -22.38 9.09 -0.74
C GLU A 33 -21.15 8.26 -0.37
N THR A 34 -20.35 8.79 0.57
CA THR A 34 -19.19 8.08 1.15
C THR A 34 -19.62 6.77 1.80
N ASN A 35 -20.67 6.79 2.62
CA ASN A 35 -21.19 5.58 3.26
C ASN A 35 -21.63 4.53 2.22
N SER A 36 -22.24 4.97 1.12
CA SER A 36 -22.68 4.08 0.04
C SER A 36 -21.49 3.44 -0.68
N GLN A 37 -20.44 4.22 -0.94
CA GLN A 37 -19.20 3.70 -1.53
C GLN A 37 -18.49 2.71 -0.60
N ILE A 38 -18.41 3.01 0.70
CA ILE A 38 -17.84 2.10 1.71
C ILE A 38 -18.61 0.77 1.72
N LYS A 39 -19.95 0.79 1.71
CA LYS A 39 -20.76 -0.44 1.69
C LYS A 39 -20.48 -1.32 0.47
N LEU A 40 -20.34 -0.71 -0.70
CA LEU A 40 -20.01 -1.44 -1.93
C LEU A 40 -18.66 -2.15 -1.81
N ASP A 41 -17.64 -1.48 -1.28
CA ASP A 41 -16.31 -2.09 -1.11
C ASP A 41 -16.30 -3.16 0.00
N VAL A 42 -16.95 -2.90 1.14
CA VAL A 42 -17.10 -3.88 2.23
C VAL A 42 -17.73 -5.19 1.74
N SER A 43 -18.69 -5.13 0.80
CA SER A 43 -19.34 -6.33 0.26
C SER A 43 -18.40 -7.23 -0.56
N ARG A 44 -17.31 -6.66 -1.11
CA ARG A 44 -16.38 -7.34 -2.01
C ARG A 44 -15.07 -7.70 -1.32
N GLU A 45 -14.67 -6.93 -0.31
CA GLU A 45 -13.39 -7.06 0.36
C GLU A 45 -13.31 -8.35 1.20
N LEU A 46 -12.30 -9.18 0.89
CA LEU A 46 -12.03 -10.45 1.58
C LEU A 46 -13.29 -11.33 1.78
N SER A 47 -14.22 -11.35 0.83
CA SER A 47 -15.50 -12.07 0.95
C SER A 47 -15.36 -13.58 1.17
N ASN A 48 -14.21 -14.15 0.81
CA ASN A 48 -13.88 -15.56 1.06
C ASN A 48 -13.31 -15.82 2.46
N HIS A 49 -12.98 -14.77 3.22
CA HIS A 49 -12.47 -14.89 4.58
C HIS A 49 -13.63 -15.04 5.57
N VAL A 50 -13.52 -15.98 6.51
CA VAL A 50 -14.60 -16.33 7.45
C VAL A 50 -15.19 -15.13 8.20
N LEU A 51 -14.35 -14.16 8.55
CA LEU A 51 -14.78 -12.93 9.25
C LEU A 51 -15.71 -12.03 8.42
N PHE A 52 -15.53 -12.03 7.09
CA PHE A 52 -16.24 -11.13 6.16
C PHE A 52 -17.19 -11.88 5.21
N ALA A 53 -17.37 -13.19 5.40
CA ALA A 53 -18.20 -14.01 4.52
C ALA A 53 -19.71 -13.71 4.68
N SER A 54 -20.16 -13.44 5.92
CA SER A 54 -21.56 -13.14 6.20
C SER A 54 -21.90 -11.67 5.92
N GLU A 55 -22.97 -11.44 5.16
CA GLU A 55 -23.50 -10.09 4.86
C GLU A 55 -23.86 -9.30 6.11
N ASP A 56 -24.54 -9.94 7.06
CA ASP A 56 -24.90 -9.37 8.36
C ASP A 56 -23.89 -9.71 9.46
N GLY A 57 -22.68 -10.13 9.06
CA GLY A 57 -21.62 -10.54 9.97
C GLY A 57 -20.97 -9.36 10.70
N ILE A 58 -20.53 -9.62 11.92
CA ILE A 58 -19.81 -8.64 12.76
C ILE A 58 -18.59 -8.07 12.02
N GLY A 59 -17.88 -8.88 11.22
CA GLY A 59 -16.71 -8.41 10.48
C GLY A 59 -17.01 -7.31 9.46
N ARG A 60 -18.07 -7.46 8.64
CA ARG A 60 -18.48 -6.42 7.67
C ARG A 60 -18.98 -5.17 8.37
N ALA A 61 -19.73 -5.33 9.46
CA ALA A 61 -20.17 -4.21 10.29
C ALA A 61 -18.97 -3.44 10.88
N SER A 62 -17.98 -4.14 11.44
CA SER A 62 -16.76 -3.53 11.97
C SER A 62 -15.92 -2.85 10.90
N LEU A 63 -15.78 -3.46 9.72
CA LEU A 63 -15.07 -2.84 8.59
C LEU A 63 -15.73 -1.54 8.14
N PHE A 64 -17.06 -1.56 8.01
CA PHE A 64 -17.84 -0.35 7.72
C PHE A 64 -17.63 0.73 8.80
N ASN A 65 -17.67 0.36 10.08
CA ASN A 65 -17.49 1.29 11.20
C ASN A 65 -16.12 1.94 11.19
N VAL A 66 -15.04 1.17 10.97
CA VAL A 66 -13.66 1.67 10.92
C VAL A 66 -13.51 2.68 9.78
N LEU A 67 -13.93 2.32 8.56
CA LEU A 67 -13.78 3.17 7.37
C LEU A 67 -14.63 4.44 7.48
N LYS A 68 -15.87 4.32 7.99
CA LYS A 68 -16.76 5.46 8.22
C LYS A 68 -16.21 6.40 9.29
N ALA A 69 -15.71 5.86 10.41
CA ALA A 69 -15.10 6.68 11.44
C ALA A 69 -13.88 7.43 10.90
N TYR A 70 -13.06 6.78 10.07
CA TYR A 70 -11.88 7.38 9.46
C TYR A 70 -12.24 8.51 8.50
N SER A 71 -13.23 8.30 7.62
CA SER A 71 -13.67 9.33 6.66
C SER A 71 -14.23 10.58 7.35
N GLN A 72 -14.79 10.42 8.56
CA GLN A 72 -15.28 11.55 9.35
C GLN A 72 -14.18 12.27 10.12
N LEU A 73 -13.17 11.54 10.58
CA LEU A 73 -12.01 12.14 11.23
C LEU A 73 -11.20 12.99 10.23
N HIS A 74 -11.17 12.58 8.96
CA HIS A 74 -10.40 13.21 7.90
C HIS A 74 -11.31 13.73 6.77
N SER A 75 -12.19 14.69 7.09
CA SER A 75 -13.17 15.26 6.15
C SER A 75 -12.57 15.83 4.86
N ASP A 76 -11.30 16.24 4.89
CA ASP A 76 -10.59 16.80 3.74
C ASP A 76 -10.18 15.72 2.72
N ASN A 77 -10.22 14.44 3.10
CA ASN A 77 -9.93 13.31 2.23
C ASN A 77 -11.21 12.51 2.01
N SER A 78 -11.66 12.43 0.75
CA SER A 78 -12.71 11.49 0.38
C SER A 78 -12.26 10.06 0.64
N TYR A 79 -13.22 9.19 0.97
CA TYR A 79 -12.97 7.76 1.07
C TYR A 79 -12.39 7.24 -0.26
N CYS A 80 -11.33 6.43 -0.16
CA CYS A 80 -10.67 5.81 -1.29
C CYS A 80 -10.77 4.29 -1.17
N GLN A 81 -11.18 3.60 -2.24
CA GLN A 81 -11.36 2.14 -2.25
C GLN A 81 -10.13 1.36 -1.76
N ALA A 82 -8.93 1.91 -1.94
CA ALA A 82 -7.69 1.31 -1.46
C ALA A 82 -7.59 1.20 0.09
N GLN A 83 -8.45 1.88 0.84
CA GLN A 83 -8.50 1.87 2.30
C GLN A 83 -9.11 0.59 2.87
N ALA A 84 -10.16 0.06 2.23
CA ALA A 84 -10.87 -1.14 2.68
C ALA A 84 -9.98 -2.37 2.92
N PRO A 85 -9.10 -2.79 1.99
CA PRO A 85 -8.29 -4.00 2.19
C PRO A 85 -7.31 -3.86 3.36
N ILE A 86 -6.80 -2.65 3.62
CA ILE A 86 -5.91 -2.38 4.76
C ILE A 86 -6.68 -2.47 6.08
N ALA A 87 -7.85 -1.82 6.16
CA ALA A 87 -8.68 -1.87 7.36
C ALA A 87 -9.18 -3.29 7.64
N ALA A 88 -9.54 -4.05 6.60
CA ALA A 88 -9.95 -5.44 6.72
C ALA A 88 -8.80 -6.32 7.22
N ALA A 89 -7.60 -6.13 6.68
CA ALA A 89 -6.39 -6.80 7.13
C ALA A 89 -6.10 -6.55 8.62
N LEU A 90 -6.27 -5.32 9.11
CA LEU A 90 -6.11 -4.99 10.53
C LEU A 90 -7.17 -5.69 11.39
N LEU A 91 -8.44 -5.67 10.98
CA LEU A 91 -9.56 -6.29 11.71
C LEU A 91 -9.44 -7.81 11.86
N ILE A 92 -8.66 -8.48 11.00
CA ILE A 92 -8.35 -9.91 11.17
C ILE A 92 -7.49 -10.15 12.42
N HIS A 93 -6.67 -9.17 12.82
CA HIS A 93 -5.65 -9.32 13.84
C HIS A 93 -5.92 -8.58 15.14
N MET A 94 -6.86 -7.62 15.15
CA MET A 94 -7.13 -6.82 16.34
C MET A 94 -8.60 -6.39 16.44
N PRO A 95 -9.09 -6.07 17.65
CA PRO A 95 -10.43 -5.54 17.86
C PRO A 95 -10.69 -4.25 17.06
N GLU A 96 -11.97 -3.94 16.83
CA GLU A 96 -12.41 -2.79 16.01
C GLU A 96 -11.76 -1.46 16.38
N GLU A 97 -11.65 -1.18 17.68
CA GLU A 97 -11.09 0.08 18.18
C GLU A 97 -9.58 0.18 17.95
N ASP A 98 -8.86 -0.91 18.19
CA ASP A 98 -7.41 -0.99 17.91
C ASP A 98 -7.13 -0.93 16.41
N ALA A 99 -7.97 -1.57 15.60
CA ALA A 99 -7.87 -1.54 14.14
C ALA A 99 -8.08 -0.13 13.60
N PHE A 100 -9.07 0.59 14.13
CA PHE A 100 -9.31 1.99 13.78
C PHE A 100 -8.10 2.86 14.08
N TRP A 101 -7.57 2.82 15.30
CA TRP A 101 -6.44 3.68 15.65
C TRP A 101 -5.17 3.30 14.90
N THR A 102 -4.91 2.00 14.73
CA THR A 102 -3.79 1.52 13.90
C THR A 102 -3.91 2.01 12.46
N PHE A 103 -5.11 1.95 11.89
CA PHE A 103 -5.37 2.49 10.56
C PHE A 103 -5.11 4.01 10.48
N VAL A 104 -5.59 4.79 11.45
CA VAL A 104 -5.32 6.23 11.55
C VAL A 104 -3.82 6.52 11.61
N CYS A 105 -3.07 5.82 12.47
CA CYS A 105 -1.62 5.95 12.56
C CYS A 105 -0.93 5.63 11.23
N LEU A 106 -1.34 4.53 10.59
CA LEU A 106 -0.77 4.07 9.34
C LEU A 106 -0.92 5.13 8.24
N CYS A 107 -2.13 5.66 8.10
CA CYS A 107 -2.44 6.66 7.10
C CYS A 107 -1.70 7.98 7.37
N ASN A 108 -1.65 8.42 8.63
CA ASN A 108 -1.03 9.69 8.98
C ASN A 108 0.51 9.65 8.93
N GLN A 109 1.13 8.54 9.35
CA GLN A 109 2.59 8.43 9.45
C GLN A 109 3.26 7.92 8.16
N TYR A 110 2.65 6.96 7.48
CA TYR A 110 3.29 6.26 6.37
C TYR A 110 2.64 6.52 5.02
N MET A 111 1.34 6.79 4.98
CA MET A 111 0.57 6.94 3.74
C MET A 111 0.02 8.35 3.55
N THR A 112 0.70 9.36 4.11
CA THR A 112 0.30 10.76 3.96
C THR A 112 0.16 11.11 2.48
N ASP A 113 -0.98 11.69 2.10
CA ASP A 113 -1.33 12.08 0.72
C ASP A 113 -1.54 10.93 -0.28
N TYR A 114 -1.54 9.66 0.13
CA TYR A 114 -1.79 8.53 -0.78
C TYR A 114 -3.19 8.55 -1.37
N PHE A 115 -4.18 8.97 -0.58
CA PHE A 115 -5.61 8.91 -0.94
C PHE A 115 -6.15 10.24 -1.49
N LYS A 116 -5.27 11.23 -1.72
CA LYS A 116 -5.67 12.52 -2.32
C LYS A 116 -5.92 12.38 -3.82
N SER A 117 -6.81 13.23 -4.33
CA SER A 117 -7.10 13.33 -5.76
C SER A 117 -5.83 13.49 -6.60
N GLY A 118 -5.81 12.82 -7.76
CA GLY A 118 -4.68 12.85 -8.68
C GLY A 118 -3.49 11.95 -8.31
N LEU A 119 -3.51 11.30 -7.13
CA LEU A 119 -2.53 10.30 -6.68
C LEU A 119 -1.08 10.81 -6.77
N VAL A 120 -0.86 12.10 -6.54
CA VAL A 120 0.44 12.75 -6.74
C VAL A 120 1.53 12.05 -5.95
N ARG A 121 1.26 11.74 -4.67
CA ARG A 121 2.22 11.06 -3.81
C ARG A 121 2.62 9.68 -4.35
N VAL A 122 1.63 8.88 -4.74
CA VAL A 122 1.86 7.53 -5.27
C VAL A 122 2.61 7.58 -6.61
N LYS A 123 2.24 8.50 -7.51
CA LYS A 123 2.96 8.72 -8.77
C LYS A 123 4.44 9.04 -8.55
N ILE A 124 4.75 9.93 -7.59
CA ILE A 124 6.13 10.24 -7.23
C ILE A 124 6.86 8.99 -6.77
N GLU A 125 6.28 8.20 -5.88
CA GLU A 125 6.92 7.01 -5.35
C GLU A 125 7.08 5.91 -6.40
N LEU A 126 6.16 5.76 -7.35
CA LEU A 126 6.33 4.84 -8.48
C LEU A 126 7.41 5.30 -9.46
N ASN A 127 7.60 6.60 -9.65
CA ASN A 127 8.75 7.13 -10.38
C ASN A 127 10.06 6.89 -9.64
N MET A 128 10.07 7.07 -8.31
CA MET A 128 11.22 6.71 -7.47
C MET A 128 11.55 5.23 -7.59
N LEU A 129 10.54 4.36 -7.59
CA LEU A 129 10.71 2.92 -7.81
C LEU A 129 11.40 2.68 -9.15
N PHE A 130 10.98 3.35 -10.22
CA PHE A 130 11.58 3.13 -11.53
C PHE A 130 13.04 3.62 -11.61
N GLU A 131 13.38 4.72 -10.93
CA GLU A 131 14.78 5.16 -10.77
C GLU A 131 15.61 4.15 -9.96
N LEU A 132 15.02 3.50 -8.95
CA LEU A 132 15.69 2.41 -8.23
C LEU A 132 15.91 1.19 -9.13
N VAL A 133 14.94 0.83 -9.98
CA VAL A 133 15.12 -0.24 -10.99
C VAL A 133 16.25 0.13 -11.94
N LYS A 134 16.29 1.37 -12.45
CA LYS A 134 17.38 1.85 -13.30
C LYS A 134 18.75 1.72 -12.64
N LYS A 135 18.84 2.08 -11.36
CA LYS A 135 20.09 2.04 -10.60
C LYS A 135 20.55 0.62 -10.27
N TYR A 136 19.65 -0.24 -9.81
CA TYR A 136 19.99 -1.54 -9.22
C TYR A 136 19.72 -2.73 -10.15
N GLN A 137 18.90 -2.56 -11.18
CA GLN A 137 18.47 -3.58 -12.12
C GLN A 137 18.42 -3.03 -13.57
N PRO A 138 19.52 -2.47 -14.10
CA PRO A 138 19.50 -1.73 -15.37
C PRO A 138 18.98 -2.57 -16.55
N ASN A 139 19.30 -3.87 -16.59
CA ASN A 139 18.79 -4.78 -17.62
C ASN A 139 17.27 -4.90 -17.62
N ILE A 140 16.65 -4.86 -16.44
CA ILE A 140 15.18 -4.90 -16.28
C ILE A 140 14.59 -3.55 -16.67
N TYR A 141 15.21 -2.44 -16.23
CA TYR A 141 14.79 -1.09 -16.61
C TYR A 141 14.71 -0.91 -18.12
N TYR A 142 15.81 -1.20 -18.84
CA TYR A 142 15.83 -1.03 -20.31
C TYR A 142 14.87 -1.97 -21.02
N HIS A 143 14.63 -3.17 -20.47
CA HIS A 143 13.62 -4.08 -21.00
C HIS A 143 12.19 -3.55 -20.84
N MET A 144 11.85 -3.02 -19.67
CA MET A 144 10.57 -2.38 -19.42
C MET A 144 10.34 -1.17 -20.31
N ILE A 145 11.36 -0.31 -20.49
CA ILE A 145 11.33 0.81 -21.44
C ILE A 145 11.10 0.33 -22.87
N LYS A 146 11.84 -0.70 -23.33
CA LYS A 146 11.66 -1.28 -24.66
C LYS A 146 10.23 -1.80 -24.88
N CYS A 147 9.59 -2.28 -23.81
CA CYS A 147 8.20 -2.76 -23.84
C CYS A 147 7.18 -1.66 -23.52
N ASN A 148 7.56 -0.38 -23.47
CA ASN A 148 6.69 0.76 -23.13
C ASN A 148 5.91 0.55 -21.82
N THR A 149 6.55 -0.03 -20.80
CA THR A 149 5.92 -0.38 -19.53
C THR A 149 6.59 0.33 -18.37
N GLU A 150 5.80 0.98 -17.54
CA GLU A 150 6.26 1.68 -16.33
C GLU A 150 5.47 1.21 -15.09
N PRO A 151 6.04 1.31 -13.88
CA PRO A 151 5.36 0.89 -12.65
C PRO A 151 3.99 1.52 -12.43
N ILE A 152 3.76 2.75 -12.91
CA ILE A 152 2.47 3.45 -12.78
C ILE A 152 1.29 2.67 -13.38
N TYR A 153 1.52 1.77 -14.33
CA TYR A 153 0.45 1.02 -14.98
C TYR A 153 -0.07 -0.16 -14.16
N PHE A 154 0.74 -0.72 -13.24
CA PHE A 154 0.39 -1.95 -12.53
C PHE A 154 0.65 -1.93 -11.01
N ALA A 155 1.52 -1.05 -10.51
CA ALA A 155 1.98 -1.06 -9.12
C ALA A 155 1.28 -0.03 -8.22
N VAL A 156 0.26 0.69 -8.71
CA VAL A 156 -0.52 1.63 -7.89
C VAL A 156 -1.12 0.93 -6.68
N ASP A 157 -1.79 -0.20 -6.89
CA ASP A 157 -2.41 -0.96 -5.81
C ASP A 157 -1.38 -1.60 -4.86
N TRP A 158 -0.18 -1.93 -5.34
CA TRP A 158 0.88 -2.49 -4.50
C TRP A 158 1.21 -1.55 -3.35
N PHE A 159 1.30 -0.25 -3.63
CA PHE A 159 1.62 0.78 -2.64
C PHE A 159 0.36 1.25 -1.91
N MET A 160 -0.72 1.54 -2.63
CA MET A 160 -1.95 2.06 -2.03
C MET A 160 -2.65 1.08 -1.09
N CYS A 161 -2.45 -0.21 -1.28
CA CYS A 161 -3.01 -1.26 -0.43
C CYS A 161 -1.96 -2.04 0.33
N LEU A 162 -0.70 -1.58 0.37
CA LEU A 162 0.38 -2.26 1.10
C LEU A 162 0.42 -3.77 0.78
N TYR A 163 0.31 -4.09 -0.52
CA TYR A 163 0.29 -5.44 -1.10
C TYR A 163 -0.87 -6.37 -0.73
N THR A 164 -1.80 -5.96 0.14
CA THR A 164 -2.94 -6.80 0.60
C THR A 164 -3.80 -7.38 -0.52
N ARG A 165 -3.95 -6.68 -1.65
CA ARG A 165 -4.74 -7.14 -2.81
C ARG A 165 -3.96 -8.01 -3.81
N ASN A 166 -2.63 -8.05 -3.72
CA ASN A 166 -1.77 -8.57 -4.79
C ASN A 166 -0.96 -9.80 -4.42
N LEU A 167 -0.77 -10.05 -3.11
CA LEU A 167 0.07 -11.14 -2.62
C LEU A 167 -0.72 -12.08 -1.70
N PRO A 168 -0.27 -13.34 -1.54
CA PRO A 168 -0.86 -14.28 -0.59
C PRO A 168 -0.82 -13.72 0.83
N TRP A 169 -1.81 -14.09 1.65
CA TRP A 169 -1.95 -13.53 2.98
C TRP A 169 -0.72 -13.74 3.87
N SER A 170 -0.12 -14.93 3.86
CA SER A 170 1.10 -15.23 4.62
C SER A 170 2.25 -14.28 4.25
N THR A 171 2.48 -14.07 2.94
CA THR A 171 3.45 -13.11 2.42
C THR A 171 3.16 -11.68 2.86
N VAL A 172 1.89 -11.24 2.82
CA VAL A 172 1.49 -9.90 3.26
C VAL A 172 1.85 -9.66 4.72
N LEU A 173 1.63 -10.64 5.61
CA LEU A 173 1.97 -10.52 7.03
C LEU A 173 3.47 -10.32 7.24
N ARG A 174 4.32 -11.08 6.54
CA ARG A 174 5.78 -10.91 6.62
C ARG A 174 6.23 -9.55 6.11
N ILE A 175 5.59 -9.04 5.05
CA ILE A 175 5.86 -7.69 4.54
C ILE A 175 5.44 -6.65 5.58
N TRP A 176 4.29 -6.84 6.23
CA TRP A 176 3.78 -5.93 7.25
C TRP A 176 4.67 -5.90 8.49
N ASP A 177 5.16 -7.04 8.97
CA ASP A 177 6.15 -7.13 10.05
C ASP A 177 7.37 -6.24 9.76
N MET A 178 7.96 -6.40 8.58
CA MET A 178 9.10 -5.59 8.15
C MET A 178 8.70 -4.12 7.96
N PHE A 179 7.50 -3.84 7.45
CA PHE A 179 7.01 -2.49 7.22
C PHE A 179 6.79 -1.70 8.51
N PHE A 180 6.18 -2.30 9.54
CA PHE A 180 6.02 -1.65 10.83
C PHE A 180 7.36 -1.41 11.55
N PHE A 181 8.33 -2.32 11.36
CA PHE A 181 9.66 -2.18 11.96
C PHE A 181 10.54 -1.16 11.22
N GLU A 182 10.52 -1.16 9.90
CA GLU A 182 11.49 -0.44 9.07
C GLU A 182 10.92 0.79 8.31
N GLY A 183 9.61 0.81 8.09
CA GLY A 183 8.86 1.83 7.36
C GLY A 183 8.81 1.64 5.84
N VAL A 184 8.41 2.70 5.13
CA VAL A 184 8.09 2.72 3.68
C VAL A 184 9.11 2.11 2.74
N LYS A 185 10.40 2.06 3.10
CA LYS A 185 11.44 1.44 2.28
C LYS A 185 11.18 -0.04 1.97
N VAL A 186 10.41 -0.72 2.83
CA VAL A 186 10.04 -2.13 2.64
C VAL A 186 9.27 -2.31 1.34
N LEU A 187 8.33 -1.41 1.04
CA LEU A 187 7.51 -1.49 -0.17
C LEU A 187 8.38 -1.49 -1.44
N PHE A 188 9.38 -0.61 -1.48
CA PHE A 188 10.35 -0.56 -2.59
C PHE A 188 11.18 -1.84 -2.69
N ARG A 189 11.66 -2.40 -1.57
CA ARG A 189 12.45 -3.65 -1.58
C ARG A 189 11.64 -4.83 -2.10
N ILE A 190 10.36 -4.89 -1.76
CA ILE A 190 9.44 -5.92 -2.26
C ILE A 190 9.21 -5.75 -3.77
N ALA A 191 8.91 -4.54 -4.24
CA ALA A 191 8.74 -4.29 -5.67
C ALA A 191 9.99 -4.65 -6.49
N LEU A 192 11.18 -4.24 -6.04
CA LEU A 192 12.45 -4.64 -6.68
C LEU A 192 12.64 -6.16 -6.69
N SER A 193 12.24 -6.85 -5.63
CA SER A 193 12.35 -8.32 -5.57
C SER A 193 11.42 -9.00 -6.55
N ILE A 194 10.18 -8.53 -6.68
CA ILE A 194 9.23 -9.01 -7.69
C ILE A 194 9.83 -8.84 -9.10
N PHE A 195 10.39 -7.66 -9.40
CA PHE A 195 11.05 -7.43 -10.69
C PHE A 195 12.22 -8.37 -10.94
N GLN A 196 13.11 -8.55 -9.95
CA GLN A 196 14.27 -9.42 -10.09
C GLN A 196 13.86 -10.89 -10.28
N LEU A 197 12.87 -11.36 -9.54
CA LEU A 197 12.40 -12.74 -9.63
C LEU A 197 11.65 -13.01 -10.94
N LEU A 198 10.95 -12.01 -11.48
CA LEU A 198 10.17 -12.16 -12.71
C LEU A 198 10.97 -11.92 -13.98
N LEU A 199 11.88 -10.95 -13.98
CA LEU A 199 12.58 -10.45 -15.17
C LEU A 199 14.10 -10.51 -15.04
N GLY A 200 14.64 -11.12 -13.99
CA GLY A 200 16.09 -11.15 -13.71
C GLY A 200 16.90 -11.91 -14.74
N ASP A 201 16.36 -13.00 -15.27
CA ASP A 201 17.02 -13.81 -16.30
C ASP A 201 16.65 -13.36 -17.72
N SER A 202 17.53 -13.70 -18.68
CA SER A 202 17.33 -13.27 -20.07
C SER A 202 16.17 -13.99 -20.77
N GLU A 203 15.84 -15.22 -20.38
CA GLU A 203 14.79 -16.00 -21.02
C GLU A 203 13.41 -15.47 -20.61
N SER A 204 13.24 -15.07 -19.36
CA SER A 204 12.02 -14.40 -18.90
C SER A 204 11.79 -13.07 -19.60
N ARG A 205 12.85 -12.27 -19.83
CA ARG A 205 12.74 -11.04 -20.65
C ARG A 205 12.39 -11.32 -22.11
N LYS A 206 12.95 -12.38 -22.72
CA LYS A 206 12.57 -12.80 -24.08
C LYS A 206 11.11 -13.28 -24.16
N ARG A 207 10.64 -14.00 -23.15
CA ARG A 207 9.26 -14.49 -23.05
C ARG A 207 8.28 -13.33 -22.88
N LEU A 208 8.56 -12.41 -21.95
CA LEU A 208 7.75 -11.25 -21.59
C LEU A 208 8.22 -10.00 -22.35
N ASN A 209 8.12 -10.03 -23.68
CA ASN A 209 8.74 -9.06 -24.59
C ASN A 209 7.79 -7.99 -25.17
N SER A 210 6.60 -7.82 -24.59
CA SER A 210 5.63 -6.80 -24.99
C SER A 210 4.94 -6.22 -23.77
N MET A 211 4.33 -5.04 -23.94
CA MET A 211 3.54 -4.37 -22.90
C MET A 211 2.46 -5.31 -22.36
N ASP A 212 1.66 -5.94 -23.23
CA ASP A 212 0.54 -6.80 -22.83
C ASP A 212 1.00 -7.96 -21.95
N LYS A 213 2.09 -8.65 -22.33
CA LYS A 213 2.62 -9.79 -21.57
C LYS A 213 3.17 -9.36 -20.21
N LEU A 214 3.85 -8.22 -20.15
CA LEU A 214 4.34 -7.68 -18.87
C LEU A 214 3.16 -7.31 -17.97
N MET A 215 2.17 -6.61 -18.52
CA MET A 215 0.98 -6.19 -17.78
C MET A 215 0.18 -7.37 -17.25
N GLU A 216 -0.02 -8.41 -18.07
CA GLU A 216 -0.66 -9.66 -17.65
C GLU A 216 0.11 -10.32 -16.51
N SER A 217 1.44 -10.43 -16.66
CA SER A 217 2.29 -11.08 -15.65
C SER A 217 2.40 -10.27 -14.35
N PHE A 218 2.34 -8.94 -14.39
CA PHE A 218 2.36 -8.09 -13.20
C PHE A 218 1.02 -8.06 -12.46
N ARG A 219 -0.09 -8.19 -13.18
CA ARG A 219 -1.42 -8.34 -12.58
C ARG A 219 -1.61 -9.72 -11.96
N ASN A 220 -1.03 -10.75 -12.58
CA ASN A 220 -1.11 -12.15 -12.16
C ASN A 220 0.29 -12.71 -11.87
N LEU A 221 0.86 -12.30 -10.73
CA LEU A 221 2.20 -12.72 -10.35
C LEU A 221 2.27 -14.25 -10.15
N PRO A 222 3.30 -14.93 -10.70
CA PRO A 222 3.48 -16.37 -10.51
C PRO A 222 3.59 -16.77 -9.02
N LYS A 223 2.91 -17.85 -8.62
CA LYS A 223 2.88 -18.30 -7.20
C LYS A 223 4.26 -18.56 -6.61
N ASN A 224 5.20 -19.04 -7.42
CA ASN A 224 6.56 -19.36 -7.00
C ASN A 224 7.42 -18.11 -6.65
N ILE A 225 7.05 -16.92 -7.14
CA ILE A 225 7.80 -15.69 -6.83
C ILE A 225 7.17 -14.86 -5.71
N ILE A 226 5.89 -15.09 -5.42
CA ILE A 226 5.13 -14.42 -4.35
C ILE A 226 5.01 -15.26 -3.08
N ASP A 227 5.65 -16.43 -3.07
CA ASP A 227 5.86 -17.23 -1.88
C ASP A 227 6.61 -16.41 -0.81
N GLU A 228 6.22 -16.57 0.45
CA GLU A 228 6.72 -15.73 1.54
C GLU A 228 8.22 -15.88 1.76
N ASP A 229 8.74 -17.11 1.76
CA ASP A 229 10.15 -17.34 2.01
C ASP A 229 10.99 -16.85 0.83
N VAL A 230 10.54 -17.13 -0.40
CA VAL A 230 11.24 -16.70 -1.60
C VAL A 230 11.31 -15.17 -1.67
N LEU A 231 10.16 -14.50 -1.53
CA LEU A 231 10.06 -13.06 -1.72
C LEU A 231 10.77 -12.29 -0.60
N ILE A 232 10.60 -12.72 0.66
CA ILE A 232 11.21 -12.04 1.81
C ILE A 232 12.72 -12.20 1.77
N ASN A 233 13.25 -13.42 1.55
CA ASN A 233 14.69 -13.65 1.44
C ASN A 233 15.31 -12.83 0.30
N HIS A 234 14.60 -12.70 -0.83
CA HIS A 234 15.06 -11.88 -1.92
C HIS A 234 15.07 -10.38 -1.55
N SER A 235 14.06 -9.91 -0.81
CA SER A 235 13.95 -8.51 -0.37
C SER A 235 15.09 -8.03 0.52
N LEU A 236 15.66 -8.94 1.31
CA LEU A 236 16.80 -8.64 2.19
C LEU A 236 18.06 -8.25 1.42
N ARG A 237 18.17 -8.64 0.15
CA ARG A 237 19.28 -8.22 -0.74
C ARG A 237 19.30 -6.71 -0.98
N TYR A 238 18.16 -6.03 -0.76
CA TYR A 238 18.00 -4.59 -0.93
C TYR A 238 18.02 -3.82 0.40
N ASN A 239 18.56 -4.40 1.49
CA ASN A 239 18.66 -3.76 2.81
C ASN A 239 19.49 -2.47 2.82
N PHE A 240 20.35 -2.25 1.82
CA PHE A 240 21.13 -1.02 1.67
C PHE A 240 20.27 0.20 1.29
N ILE A 241 19.02 0.02 0.83
CA ILE A 241 18.12 1.14 0.52
C ILE A 241 17.78 1.88 1.80
N SER A 242 18.32 3.09 1.92
CA SER A 242 18.22 3.90 3.13
C SER A 242 17.06 4.89 3.06
N LYS A 243 16.53 5.28 4.23
CA LYS A 243 15.54 6.38 4.33
C LYS A 243 16.08 7.68 3.71
N ARG A 244 17.40 7.92 3.83
CA ARG A 244 18.08 9.10 3.26
C ARG A 244 18.08 9.09 1.74
N GLU A 245 18.30 7.93 1.12
CA GLU A 245 18.23 7.77 -0.33
C GLU A 245 16.82 8.06 -0.85
N LEU A 246 15.80 7.45 -0.24
CA LEU A 246 14.41 7.68 -0.63
C LEU A 246 13.99 9.14 -0.44
N ALA A 247 14.38 9.78 0.67
CA ALA A 247 14.12 11.20 0.90
C ALA A 247 14.80 12.10 -0.15
N LYS A 248 16.01 11.74 -0.62
CA LYS A 248 16.69 12.46 -1.69
C LYS A 248 15.93 12.31 -3.02
N LEU A 249 15.56 11.09 -3.38
CA LEU A 249 14.80 10.81 -4.60
C LEU A 249 13.44 11.54 -4.59
N TYR A 250 12.73 11.50 -3.47
CA TYR A 250 11.46 12.21 -3.30
C TYR A 250 11.59 13.72 -3.56
N ARG A 251 12.59 14.36 -2.97
CA ARG A 251 12.86 15.80 -3.19
C ARG A 251 13.22 16.11 -4.64
N THR A 252 13.97 15.24 -5.31
CA THR A 252 14.30 15.41 -6.73
C THR A 252 13.05 15.34 -7.60
N GLN A 253 12.19 14.34 -7.38
CA GLN A 253 10.95 14.17 -8.12
C GLN A 253 9.97 15.34 -7.91
N LEU A 254 9.82 15.82 -6.66
CA LEU A 254 8.99 16.99 -6.36
C LEU A 254 9.43 18.24 -7.12
N LYS A 255 10.74 18.52 -7.17
CA LYS A 255 11.27 19.66 -7.92
C LYS A 255 10.95 19.57 -9.41
N SER A 256 11.06 18.37 -9.99
CA SER A 256 10.73 18.15 -11.40
C SER A 256 9.26 18.46 -11.69
N ILE A 257 8.34 18.06 -10.81
CA ILE A 257 6.91 18.34 -10.96
C ILE A 257 6.62 19.84 -10.85
N HIS A 258 7.22 20.53 -9.87
CA HIS A 258 7.02 21.97 -9.71
C HIS A 258 7.54 22.77 -10.90
N LEU A 259 8.71 22.41 -11.44
CA LEU A 259 9.26 23.03 -12.64
C LEU A 259 8.34 22.85 -13.86
N LEU A 260 7.77 21.65 -14.03
CA LEU A 260 6.80 21.39 -15.10
C LEU A 260 5.52 22.22 -14.93
N SER A 261 5.02 22.40 -13.70
CA SER A 261 3.83 23.22 -13.45
C SER A 261 4.06 24.73 -13.67
N SER A 262 5.27 25.24 -13.44
CA SER A 262 5.60 26.66 -13.66
C SER A 262 5.86 27.03 -15.12
N HIS A 263 6.02 26.04 -16.01
CA HIS A 263 6.19 26.28 -17.45
C HIS A 263 4.89 26.17 -18.25
N VAL A 264 3.78 25.80 -17.60
CA VAL A 264 2.45 25.65 -18.23
C VAL A 264 1.49 26.78 -17.80
N SER A 265 1.93 27.67 -16.92
CA SER A 265 1.20 28.86 -16.44
C SER A 265 1.68 30.14 -17.11
#